data_AF-A0A2E8T0X5-F1
#
_entry.id   AF-A0A2E8T0X5-F1
#
_cell.length_a   1.000
_cell.length_b   1.000
_cell.length_c   1.000
_cell.angle_alpha   90.00
_cell.angle_beta   90.00
_cell.angle_gamma   90.00
#
_symmetry.space_group_name_H-M   'P 1'
#
loop_
_entity.id
_entity.type
_entity.pdbx_description
1 polymer ?
#
loop_
_entity_poly.entity_id
_entity_poly.type
_entity_poly.pdbx_seq_one_letter_code
_entity_poly.pdbx_strand_id
1 'polypeptide(L)'
;PSYTSVPYQSAQASAAVYVFKAAFEAANSFDKDKLRDAISAVEMETFYGDIKFSAQGNNIAKPMFMRQIDASGTYNLVEKAGDMAYPRNVAY
;
A
#
# COMPACT_ATOMS: atom_id res chain seq x y z
N PRO A 1 21.86 10.80 8.53
CA PRO A 1 21.43 9.51 9.13
C PRO A 1 21.83 8.33 8.25
N SER A 2 22.65 7.41 8.77
CA SER A 2 22.95 6.14 8.10
C SER A 2 21.81 5.18 8.41
N TYR A 3 20.97 4.89 7.42
CA TYR A 3 19.92 3.88 7.55
C TYR A 3 20.48 2.55 7.04
N THR A 4 20.56 1.55 7.92
CA THR A 4 20.94 0.17 7.54
C THR A 4 19.80 -0.58 6.84
N SER A 5 18.58 -0.04 6.87
CA SER A 5 17.40 -0.56 6.18
C SER A 5 16.59 0.60 5.59
N VAL A 6 16.13 0.46 4.34
CA VAL A 6 15.23 1.43 3.72
C VAL A 6 13.89 1.43 4.47
N PRO A 7 13.40 2.58 4.97
CA PRO A 7 12.14 2.64 5.70
C PRO A 7 10.96 2.31 4.76
N TYR A 8 9.91 1.69 5.30
CA TYR A 8 8.75 1.27 4.49
C TYR A 8 8.07 2.46 3.78
N GLN A 9 8.19 3.66 4.36
CA GLN A 9 7.69 4.91 3.77
C GLN A 9 8.37 5.22 2.44
N SER A 10 9.66 4.93 2.29
CA SER A 10 10.37 5.08 1.02
C SER A 10 9.82 4.11 -0.04
N ALA A 11 9.56 2.86 0.36
CA ALA A 11 8.93 1.88 -0.53
C ALA A 11 7.52 2.33 -0.97
N GLN A 12 6.71 2.82 -0.03
CA GLN A 12 5.39 3.38 -0.31
C GLN A 12 5.46 4.57 -1.27
N ALA A 13 6.38 5.50 -1.05
CA ALA A 13 6.53 6.69 -1.88
C ALA A 13 6.92 6.33 -3.32
N SER A 14 7.84 5.37 -3.50
CA SER A 14 8.20 4.86 -4.83
C SER A 14 7.01 4.19 -5.53
N ALA A 15 6.20 3.41 -4.81
CA ALA A 15 5.00 2.80 -5.36
C ALA A 15 3.98 3.86 -5.84
N ALA A 16 3.83 4.97 -5.11
CA ALA A 16 2.99 6.09 -5.54
C ALA A 16 3.46 6.73 -6.84
N VAL A 17 4.78 6.80 -7.09
CA VAL A 17 5.33 7.28 -8.36
C VAL A 17 5.00 6.32 -9.51
N TYR A 18 5.00 5.00 -9.28
CA TYR A 18 4.55 4.04 -10.28
C TYR A 18 3.07 4.17 -10.62
N VAL A 19 2.21 4.44 -9.62
CA VAL A 19 0.79 4.75 -9.85
C VAL A 19 0.65 5.98 -10.73
N PHE A 20 1.36 7.07 -10.42
CA PHE A 20 1.33 8.26 -11.26
C PHE A 20 1.80 7.98 -12.68
N LYS A 21 2.92 7.28 -12.84
CA LYS A 21 3.45 6.89 -14.15
C LYS A 21 2.38 6.16 -14.98
N ALA A 22 1.80 5.09 -14.43
CA ALA A 22 0.78 4.31 -15.11
C ALA A 22 -0.47 5.14 -15.45
N ALA A 23 -0.94 5.97 -14.52
CA ALA A 23 -2.10 6.82 -14.74
C ALA A 23 -1.86 7.91 -15.79
N PHE A 24 -0.68 8.53 -15.82
CA PHE A 24 -0.32 9.50 -16.85
C PHE A 24 -0.20 8.85 -18.23
N GLU A 25 0.39 7.66 -18.32
CA GLU A 25 0.44 6.88 -19.57
C GLU A 25 -0.96 6.51 -20.07
N ALA A 26 -1.86 6.11 -19.17
CA ALA A 26 -3.24 5.77 -19.52
C ALA A 26 -4.10 6.99 -19.88
N ALA A 27 -4.00 8.09 -19.15
CA ALA A 27 -4.77 9.31 -19.40
C ALA A 27 -4.31 10.05 -20.65
N ASN A 28 -3.03 9.93 -21.01
CA ASN A 28 -2.36 10.67 -22.07
C ASN A 28 -2.71 12.17 -22.04
N SER A 29 -2.76 12.73 -20.84
CA SER A 29 -3.25 14.08 -20.58
C SER A 29 -2.73 14.58 -19.24
N PHE A 30 -2.61 15.90 -19.14
CA PHE A 30 -2.39 16.60 -17.87
C PHE A 30 -3.69 17.20 -17.31
N ASP A 31 -4.83 16.92 -17.93
CA ASP A 31 -6.13 17.27 -17.37
C ASP A 31 -6.35 16.54 -16.04
N LYS A 32 -6.77 17.28 -15.02
CA LYS A 32 -6.84 16.76 -13.65
C LYS A 32 -7.93 15.71 -13.49
N ASP A 33 -9.07 15.90 -14.14
CA ASP A 33 -10.20 14.98 -14.00
C ASP A 33 -9.87 13.67 -14.71
N LYS A 34 -9.33 13.74 -15.93
CA LYS A 34 -8.83 12.55 -16.65
C LYS A 34 -7.75 11.80 -15.87
N LEU A 35 -6.83 12.52 -15.24
CA LEU A 35 -5.78 11.89 -14.43
C LEU A 35 -6.36 11.22 -13.18
N ARG A 36 -7.32 11.86 -12.50
CA ARG A 36 -7.98 11.28 -11.31
C ARG A 36 -8.75 10.02 -11.68
N ASP A 37 -9.45 10.02 -12.81
CA ASP A 37 -10.14 8.84 -13.32
C ASP A 37 -9.15 7.71 -13.62
N ALA A 38 -8.05 8.03 -14.31
CA ALA A 38 -6.99 7.05 -14.58
C ALA A 38 -6.33 6.49 -13.31
N ILE A 39 -6.04 7.33 -12.30
CA ILE A 39 -5.52 6.88 -11.01
C ILE A 39 -6.50 5.93 -10.33
N SER A 40 -7.80 6.27 -10.33
CA SER A 40 -8.83 5.45 -9.69
C SER A 40 -8.98 4.07 -10.33
N ALA A 41 -8.65 3.95 -11.61
CA ALA A 41 -8.68 2.70 -12.36
C ALA A 41 -7.38 1.86 -12.24
N VAL A 42 -6.36 2.35 -11.53
CA VAL A 42 -5.10 1.60 -11.36
C VAL A 42 -5.34 0.33 -10.55
N GLU A 43 -4.99 -0.80 -11.15
CA GLU A 43 -4.86 -2.10 -10.53
C GLU A 43 -3.53 -2.72 -10.93
N MET A 44 -2.57 -2.79 -9.99
CA MET A 44 -1.22 -3.26 -10.29
C MET A 44 -0.51 -3.84 -9.07
N GLU A 45 0.42 -4.77 -9.33
CA GLU A 45 1.39 -5.24 -8.34
C GLU A 45 2.62 -4.31 -8.33
N THR A 46 3.14 -4.03 -7.14
CA THR A 46 4.40 -3.30 -6.96
C THR A 46 5.28 -4.03 -5.95
N PHE A 47 6.56 -3.67 -5.88
CA PHE A 47 7.45 -4.20 -4.85
C PHE A 47 7.01 -3.86 -3.40
N TYR A 48 6.16 -2.84 -3.22
CA TYR A 48 5.58 -2.49 -1.93
C TYR A 48 4.32 -3.33 -1.60
N GLY A 49 3.74 -3.98 -2.60
CA GLY A 49 2.49 -4.74 -2.56
C GLY A 49 1.46 -4.27 -3.59
N ASP A 50 0.31 -4.93 -3.59
CA ASP A 50 -0.76 -4.68 -4.54
C ASP A 50 -1.44 -3.32 -4.32
N ILE A 51 -1.84 -2.70 -5.43
CA ILE A 51 -2.54 -1.43 -5.48
C ILE A 51 -3.85 -1.61 -6.22
N LYS A 52 -4.94 -1.29 -5.53
CA LYS A 52 -6.28 -1.17 -6.10
C LYS A 52 -7.08 -0.17 -5.27
N PHE A 53 -7.59 0.88 -5.89
CA PHE A 53 -8.36 1.89 -5.17
C PHE A 53 -9.84 1.52 -5.07
N SER A 54 -10.44 1.78 -3.90
CA SER A 54 -11.89 1.79 -3.75
C SER A 54 -12.49 3.08 -4.31
N ALA A 55 -13.82 3.13 -4.39
CA ALA A 55 -14.55 4.38 -4.68
C ALA A 55 -14.28 5.49 -3.64
N GLN A 56 -13.84 5.14 -2.42
CA GLN A 56 -13.47 6.09 -1.36
C GLN A 56 -12.00 6.54 -1.47
N GLY A 57 -11.23 6.02 -2.43
CA GLY A 57 -9.85 6.40 -2.70
C GLY A 57 -8.80 5.74 -1.81
N ASN A 58 -9.18 4.79 -0.95
CA ASN A 58 -8.21 4.00 -0.18
C ASN A 58 -7.75 2.76 -0.97
N ASN A 59 -6.48 2.37 -0.80
CA ASN A 59 -5.98 1.12 -1.36
C ASN A 59 -6.55 -0.07 -0.58
N ILE A 60 -7.28 -0.96 -1.26
CA ILE A 60 -7.94 -2.14 -0.68
C ILE A 60 -7.20 -3.45 -0.95
N ALA A 61 -6.25 -3.47 -1.89
CA ALA A 61 -5.54 -4.70 -2.25
C ALA A 61 -4.32 -4.96 -1.36
N LYS A 62 -3.75 -3.92 -0.75
CA LYS A 62 -2.52 -4.07 0.02
C LYS A 62 -2.72 -5.02 1.22
N PRO A 63 -1.96 -6.12 1.33
CA PRO A 63 -1.99 -6.98 2.50
C PRO A 63 -1.48 -6.25 3.74
N MET A 64 -2.12 -6.54 4.87
CA MET A 64 -1.76 -6.01 6.18
C MET A 64 -1.22 -7.13 7.07
N PHE A 65 -0.34 -6.79 8.00
CA PHE A 65 0.28 -7.73 8.93
C PHE A 65 0.54 -7.04 10.27
N MET A 66 0.58 -7.81 11.35
CA MET A 66 0.89 -7.31 12.69
C MET A 66 2.27 -7.76 13.12
N ARG A 67 3.06 -6.83 13.67
CA ARG A 67 4.36 -7.14 14.27
C ARG A 67 4.38 -6.69 15.72
N GLN A 68 4.98 -7.51 16.58
CA GLN A 68 5.26 -7.17 17.96
C GLN A 68 6.74 -6.85 18.11
N ILE A 69 7.04 -5.79 18.86
CA ILE A 69 8.40 -5.47 19.30
C ILE A 69 8.57 -6.11 20.68
N ASP A 70 9.54 -7.00 20.82
CA ASP A 70 9.85 -7.61 22.11
C ASP A 70 10.81 -6.76 22.96
N ALA A 71 11.13 -7.24 24.17
CA ALA A 71 12.01 -6.55 25.10
C ALA A 71 13.46 -6.36 24.57
N SER A 72 13.88 -7.14 23.56
CA SER A 72 15.16 -6.97 22.90
C SER A 72 15.13 -5.93 21.77
N GLY A 73 13.95 -5.39 21.45
CA GLY A 73 13.74 -4.50 20.31
C GLY A 73 13.59 -5.23 18.98
N THR A 74 13.43 -6.55 18.99
CA THR A 74 13.28 -7.36 17.77
C THR A 74 11.82 -7.34 17.30
N TYR A 75 11.64 -7.18 15.98
CA TYR A 75 10.32 -7.22 15.34
C TYR A 75 9.93 -8.66 15.01
N ASN A 76 8.91 -9.17 15.67
CA ASN A 76 8.35 -10.50 15.45
C ASN A 76 7.03 -10.40 14.67
N LEU A 77 6.86 -11.19 13.60
CA LEU A 77 5.59 -11.29 12.88
C LEU A 77 4.59 -12.11 13.71
N VAL A 78 3.44 -11.52 14.04
CA VAL A 78 2.42 -12.14 14.89
C VAL A 78 1.19 -12.54 14.09
N GLU A 79 0.79 -11.74 13.09
CA GLU A 79 -0.37 -12.02 12.23
C GLU A 79 -0.03 -11.74 10.77
N LYS A 80 -0.37 -12.66 9.87
CA LYS A 80 -0.30 -12.47 8.41
C LYS A 80 -1.62 -11.93 7.88
N ALA A 81 -1.62 -11.50 6.61
CA ALA A 81 -2.83 -10.96 5.98
C ALA A 81 -4.02 -11.93 5.98
N GLY A 82 -3.76 -13.23 5.77
CA GLY A 82 -4.79 -14.26 5.81
C GLY A 82 -5.36 -14.51 7.21
N ASP A 83 -4.65 -14.13 8.27
CA ASP A 83 -5.09 -14.30 9.65
C ASP A 83 -6.02 -13.15 10.10
N MET A 84 -6.10 -12.06 9.31
CA MET A 84 -6.86 -10.88 9.66
C MET A 84 -8.24 -10.83 8.99
N ALA A 85 -9.29 -11.05 9.77
CA ALA A 85 -10.67 -10.72 9.38
C ALA A 85 -11.00 -9.26 9.75
N TYR A 86 -11.56 -8.49 8.80
CA TYR A 86 -12.08 -7.15 9.06
C TYR A 86 -13.63 -7.13 8.99
N PRO A 87 -14.32 -6.54 9.98
CA PRO A 87 -13.80 -6.08 11.27
C PRO A 87 -13.35 -7.27 12.14
N ARG A 88 -12.36 -7.05 13.02
CA ARG A 88 -11.84 -8.11 13.91
C ARG A 88 -12.98 -8.59 14.81
N ASN A 89 -13.41 -9.83 14.63
CA ASN A 89 -14.35 -10.48 15.55
C ASN A 89 -13.60 -10.81 16.85
N VAL A 90 -13.59 -9.87 17.79
CA VAL A 90 -13.04 -10.10 19.12
C VAL A 90 -14.06 -10.95 19.88
N ALA A 91 -13.81 -12.26 19.98
CA ALA A 91 -14.46 -13.08 20.98
C ALA A 91 -13.76 -12.82 22.31
N TYR A 92 -14.46 -12.20 23.25
CA TYR A 92 -14.06 -12.14 24.65
C TYR A 92 -14.29 -13.48 25.33
#